data_AF-A0AAE7L330-F1
#
_entry.id   AF-A0AAE7L330-F1
#
_cell.length_a   1.000
_cell.length_b   1.000
_cell.length_c   1.000
_cell.angle_alpha   90.00
_cell.angle_beta   90.00
_cell.angle_gamma   90.00
#
_symmetry.space_group_name_H-M   'P 1'
#
loop_
_entity.id
_entity.type
_entity.pdbx_description
1 polymer ?
#
loop_
_entity_poly.entity_id
_entity_poly.type
_entity_poly.pdbx_seq_one_letter_code
_entity_poly.pdbx_strand_id
1 'polypeptide(L)'
;MTVNHSAISMRFLWHSAAAGLLVGLTIIYFWPELASWWPEDLPRIYSISYRLIGLGQTGIETLPLAVYGKLLVAGFVLAFLHPGHSKMPIVAWMLHNQPSGRDFFGWIARSWILQCGFLIIIFWRIGFMRDLPTDTLLRFVSFFNYICYFATLMLGLTLVRDAWRLVKTPEMSLSNLRLPLIFALGFYLPSQVVWLLLNAIHDYHALLGWLLFAPVMIGILLARLATGGIACMIRHWVGEAGCQKWRAHFALFNGVVLLCIVTNTFVRIGLSHLWNE
;
A
#
# COMPACT_ATOMS: atom_id res chain seq x y z
N MET A 1 1.02 34.36 34.63
CA MET A 1 0.51 34.24 33.24
C MET A 1 0.54 32.77 32.86
N THR A 2 -0.61 32.09 33.00
CA THR A 2 -0.79 30.71 32.57
C THR A 2 -1.02 30.70 31.07
N VAL A 3 0.06 30.56 30.30
CA VAL A 3 -0.04 30.36 28.85
C VAL A 3 -0.78 29.04 28.63
N ASN A 4 -1.95 29.10 28.00
CA ASN A 4 -2.78 27.94 27.65
C ASN A 4 -1.98 26.95 26.79
N HIS A 5 -1.36 25.95 27.42
CA HIS A 5 -0.63 24.88 26.73
C HIS A 5 -1.51 24.12 25.71
N SER A 6 -2.84 24.11 25.91
CA SER A 6 -3.83 23.56 24.98
C SER A 6 -3.91 24.34 23.66
N ALA A 7 -3.90 25.67 23.70
CA ALA A 7 -4.01 26.52 22.51
C ALA A 7 -2.75 26.48 21.63
N ILE A 8 -1.57 26.33 22.27
CA ILE A 8 -0.29 26.15 21.58
C ILE A 8 -0.23 24.76 20.94
N SER A 9 -0.60 23.71 21.67
CA SER A 9 -0.68 22.33 21.17
C SER A 9 -1.61 22.20 19.94
N MET A 10 -2.79 22.83 20.01
CA MET A 10 -3.76 22.78 18.91
C MET A 10 -3.30 23.55 17.66
N ARG A 11 -2.59 24.68 17.82
CA ARG A 11 -1.96 25.39 16.69
C ARG A 11 -0.88 24.55 16.01
N PHE A 12 -0.02 23.88 16.77
CA PHE A 12 0.99 22.98 16.19
C PHE A 12 0.34 21.76 15.50
N LEU A 13 -0.82 21.31 15.96
CA LEU A 13 -1.56 20.21 15.35
C LEU A 13 -2.07 20.58 13.94
N TRP A 14 -2.55 21.81 13.75
CA TRP A 14 -2.93 22.31 12.41
C TRP A 14 -1.77 22.32 11.42
N HIS A 15 -0.53 22.59 11.87
CA HIS A 15 0.64 22.52 11.00
C HIS A 15 0.89 21.08 10.53
N SER A 16 0.64 20.07 11.36
CA SER A 16 0.75 18.66 10.96
C SER A 16 -0.33 18.27 9.94
N ALA A 17 -1.56 18.78 10.10
CA ALA A 17 -2.61 18.59 9.09
C ALA A 17 -2.24 19.27 7.76
N ALA A 18 -1.78 20.52 7.81
CA ALA A 18 -1.36 21.27 6.61
C ALA A 18 -0.18 20.59 5.90
N ALA A 19 0.83 20.14 6.64
CA ALA A 19 1.94 19.38 6.09
C ALA A 19 1.47 18.06 5.46
N GLY A 20 0.56 17.34 6.13
CA GLY A 20 -0.02 16.11 5.58
C GLY A 20 -0.81 16.37 4.29
N LEU A 21 -1.59 17.45 4.25
CA LEU A 21 -2.33 17.87 3.06
C LEU A 21 -1.38 18.22 1.92
N LEU A 22 -0.35 19.02 2.18
CA LEU A 22 0.66 19.39 1.17
C LEU A 22 1.35 18.16 0.60
N VAL A 23 1.78 17.22 1.45
CA VAL A 23 2.41 15.96 1.00
C VAL A 23 1.42 15.12 0.20
N GLY A 24 0.18 14.97 0.68
CA GLY A 24 -0.87 14.25 -0.04
C GLY A 24 -1.15 14.83 -1.43
N LEU A 25 -1.29 16.16 -1.53
CA LEU A 25 -1.51 16.87 -2.79
C LEU A 25 -0.28 16.79 -3.71
N THR A 26 0.93 16.88 -3.15
CA THR A 26 2.18 16.69 -3.91
C THR A 26 2.23 15.29 -4.53
N ILE A 27 1.87 14.26 -3.75
CA ILE A 27 1.79 12.89 -4.25
C ILE A 27 0.81 12.78 -5.42
N ILE A 28 -0.38 13.36 -5.27
CA ILE A 28 -1.43 13.34 -6.30
C ILE A 28 -1.00 14.11 -7.56
N TYR A 29 -0.35 15.26 -7.39
CA TYR A 29 0.04 16.14 -8.50
C TYR A 29 1.20 15.58 -9.32
N PHE A 30 2.28 15.12 -8.67
CA PHE A 30 3.47 14.63 -9.37
C PHE A 30 3.36 13.18 -9.82
N TRP A 31 2.54 12.37 -9.14
CA TRP A 31 2.36 10.96 -9.47
C TRP A 31 0.88 10.59 -9.61
N PRO A 32 0.10 11.25 -10.47
CA PRO A 32 -1.34 11.06 -10.59
C PRO A 32 -1.73 9.63 -10.93
N GLU A 33 -0.96 8.98 -11.82
CA GLU A 33 -1.16 7.59 -12.27
C GLU A 33 -0.83 6.55 -11.18
N LEU A 34 0.09 6.86 -10.27
CA LEU A 34 0.49 5.98 -9.16
C LEU A 34 -0.30 6.31 -7.87
N ALA A 35 -0.82 7.54 -7.77
CA ALA A 35 -1.74 7.97 -6.72
C ALA A 35 -3.19 7.55 -7.03
N SER A 36 -3.51 7.25 -8.29
CA SER A 36 -4.71 6.51 -8.66
C SER A 36 -4.43 5.03 -8.50
N TRP A 37 -5.09 4.38 -7.53
CA TRP A 37 -5.06 2.91 -7.53
C TRP A 37 -6.16 2.36 -8.47
N TRP A 38 -6.79 3.17 -9.34
CA TRP A 38 -8.02 2.84 -10.07
C TRP A 38 -7.79 1.92 -11.28
N PRO A 39 -8.66 0.91 -11.55
CA PRO A 39 -8.41 -0.15 -12.53
C PRO A 39 -8.25 0.27 -13.99
N GLU A 40 -8.78 1.42 -14.43
CA GLU A 40 -8.81 1.74 -15.87
C GLU A 40 -7.40 1.97 -16.47
N ASP A 41 -6.53 2.71 -15.79
CA ASP A 41 -5.15 2.97 -16.27
C ASP A 41 -4.17 1.85 -15.89
N LEU A 42 -4.61 0.96 -15.01
CA LEU A 42 -3.82 -0.04 -14.32
C LEU A 42 -3.21 -1.09 -15.30
N PRO A 43 -3.96 -1.68 -16.24
CA PRO A 43 -3.39 -2.54 -17.28
C PRO A 43 -2.31 -1.87 -18.12
N ARG A 44 -2.45 -0.58 -18.46
CA ARG A 44 -1.47 0.16 -19.27
C ARG A 44 -0.18 0.39 -18.50
N ILE A 45 -0.26 0.92 -17.28
CA ILE A 45 0.90 1.23 -16.43
C ILE A 45 1.67 -0.05 -16.08
N TYR A 46 0.95 -1.11 -15.73
CA TYR A 46 1.57 -2.35 -15.31
C TYR A 46 2.00 -3.23 -16.48
N SER A 47 1.43 -3.10 -17.68
CA SER A 47 1.96 -3.77 -18.88
C SER A 47 3.28 -3.17 -19.37
N ILE A 48 3.47 -1.86 -19.24
CA ILE A 48 4.76 -1.21 -19.50
C ILE A 48 5.80 -1.72 -18.49
N SER A 49 5.42 -1.81 -17.22
CA SER A 49 6.28 -2.36 -16.15
C SER A 49 6.63 -3.82 -16.41
N TYR A 50 5.65 -4.64 -16.81
CA TYR A 50 5.83 -6.06 -17.16
C TYR A 50 6.88 -6.25 -18.27
N ARG A 51 6.80 -5.45 -19.35
CA ARG A 51 7.77 -5.49 -20.45
C ARG A 51 9.15 -4.97 -20.04
N LEU A 52 9.21 -3.90 -19.23
CA LEU A 52 10.47 -3.34 -18.70
C LEU A 52 11.24 -4.34 -17.83
N ILE A 53 10.51 -5.19 -17.10
CA ILE A 53 11.08 -6.26 -16.28
C ILE A 53 11.54 -7.46 -17.14
N GLY A 54 11.25 -7.44 -18.44
CA GLY A 54 11.63 -8.48 -19.40
C GLY A 54 10.70 -9.71 -19.38
N LEU A 55 9.57 -9.64 -18.66
CA LEU A 55 8.56 -10.69 -18.65
C LEU A 55 7.86 -10.71 -20.03
N GLY A 56 7.78 -11.91 -20.64
CA GLY A 56 7.24 -12.11 -22.00
C GLY A 56 8.26 -12.07 -23.16
N GLN A 57 9.55 -11.87 -22.89
CA GLN A 57 10.61 -11.86 -23.93
C GLN A 57 11.60 -13.03 -23.84
N THR A 58 11.48 -13.91 -22.84
CA THR A 58 12.48 -14.95 -22.53
C THR A 58 11.87 -16.34 -22.57
N GLY A 59 12.38 -17.21 -23.46
CA GLY A 59 12.00 -18.62 -23.55
C GLY A 59 12.56 -19.49 -22.41
N ILE A 60 11.83 -20.56 -22.07
CA ILE A 60 12.00 -21.42 -20.88
C ILE A 60 13.38 -22.08 -20.78
N GLU A 61 13.98 -22.46 -21.92
CA GLU A 61 15.11 -23.40 -21.93
C GLU A 61 16.45 -22.78 -21.50
N THR A 62 16.52 -21.46 -21.33
CA THR A 62 17.77 -20.75 -21.02
C THR A 62 17.61 -19.65 -19.99
N LEU A 63 16.65 -19.75 -19.06
CA LEU A 63 16.42 -18.68 -18.08
C LEU A 63 17.58 -18.59 -17.06
N PRO A 64 18.45 -17.57 -17.11
CA PRO A 64 19.58 -17.47 -16.20
C PRO A 64 19.09 -17.17 -14.79
N LEU A 65 19.78 -17.67 -13.75
CA LEU A 65 19.50 -17.33 -12.35
C LEU A 65 19.41 -15.81 -12.13
N ALA A 66 20.17 -15.04 -12.90
CA ALA A 66 20.16 -13.58 -12.89
C ALA A 66 18.78 -12.96 -13.18
N VAL A 67 17.89 -13.63 -13.92
CA VAL A 67 16.53 -13.15 -14.20
C VAL A 67 15.67 -13.17 -12.94
N TYR A 68 15.77 -14.21 -12.11
CA TYR A 68 15.09 -14.26 -10.81
C TYR A 68 15.59 -13.15 -9.87
N GLY A 69 16.90 -12.87 -9.87
CA GLY A 69 17.47 -11.74 -9.13
C GLY A 69 16.92 -10.39 -9.61
N LYS A 70 16.84 -10.17 -10.93
CA LYS A 70 16.25 -8.96 -11.52
C LYS A 70 14.78 -8.80 -11.17
N LEU A 71 14.00 -9.88 -11.19
CA LEU A 71 12.59 -9.89 -10.81
C LEU A 71 12.38 -9.54 -9.34
N LEU A 72 13.23 -10.05 -8.45
CA LEU A 72 13.22 -9.70 -7.04
C LEU A 72 13.51 -8.23 -6.83
N VAL A 73 14.58 -7.71 -7.47
CA VAL A 73 14.93 -6.29 -7.41
C VAL A 73 13.81 -5.43 -7.97
N ALA A 74 13.21 -5.82 -9.09
CA ALA A 74 12.07 -5.11 -9.68
C ALA A 74 10.88 -5.05 -8.72
N GLY A 75 10.48 -6.19 -8.14
CA GLY A 75 9.41 -6.24 -7.15
C GLY A 75 9.69 -5.37 -5.94
N PHE A 76 10.95 -5.35 -5.46
CA PHE A 76 11.40 -4.48 -4.38
C PHE A 76 11.31 -3.00 -4.77
N VAL A 77 11.92 -2.59 -5.87
CA VAL A 77 11.99 -1.19 -6.32
C VAL A 77 10.59 -0.65 -6.57
N LEU A 78 9.73 -1.43 -7.23
CA LEU A 78 8.36 -1.02 -7.48
C LEU A 78 7.58 -0.88 -6.18
N ALA A 79 7.60 -1.87 -5.29
CA ALA A 79 6.91 -1.74 -4.00
C ALA A 79 7.48 -0.64 -3.10
N PHE A 80 8.78 -0.38 -3.18
CA PHE A 80 9.49 0.55 -2.31
C PHE A 80 9.43 1.99 -2.82
N LEU A 81 9.46 2.23 -4.13
CA LEU A 81 9.41 3.58 -4.70
C LEU A 81 8.01 4.04 -5.10
N HIS A 82 7.06 3.12 -5.31
CA HIS A 82 5.70 3.51 -5.71
C HIS A 82 5.03 4.38 -4.64
N PRO A 83 4.66 5.64 -4.93
CA PRO A 83 4.07 6.54 -3.94
C PRO A 83 2.72 5.99 -3.45
N GLY A 84 2.40 6.20 -2.17
CA GLY A 84 1.15 5.72 -1.55
C GLY A 84 1.04 4.21 -1.33
N HIS A 85 1.86 3.38 -1.99
CA HIS A 85 1.94 1.93 -1.81
C HIS A 85 2.26 1.61 -0.34
N SER A 86 1.55 0.65 0.29
CA SER A 86 1.75 -0.08 1.60
C SER A 86 2.56 0.55 2.75
N LYS A 87 3.61 1.28 2.43
CA LYS A 87 4.44 2.17 3.23
C LYS A 87 3.65 3.11 4.13
N MET A 88 2.68 3.86 3.61
CA MET A 88 1.94 4.83 4.45
C MET A 88 1.17 4.14 5.59
N PRO A 89 0.40 3.07 5.34
CA PRO A 89 -0.14 2.23 6.42
C PRO A 89 0.91 1.67 7.38
N ILE A 90 2.05 1.18 6.87
CA ILE A 90 3.14 0.62 7.70
C ILE A 90 3.76 1.69 8.61
N VAL A 91 4.15 2.84 8.05
CA VAL A 91 4.74 3.96 8.78
C VAL A 91 3.75 4.49 9.80
N ALA A 92 2.48 4.67 9.41
CA ALA A 92 1.43 5.11 10.32
C ALA A 92 1.26 4.13 11.49
N TRP A 93 1.21 2.82 11.24
CA TRP A 93 1.12 1.82 12.29
C TRP A 93 2.34 1.82 13.21
N MET A 94 3.54 1.90 12.64
CA MET A 94 4.80 1.91 13.39
C MET A 94 4.93 3.11 14.33
N LEU A 95 4.56 4.29 13.86
CA LEU A 95 4.64 5.53 14.65
C LEU A 95 3.49 5.65 15.66
N HIS A 96 2.30 5.16 15.30
CA HIS A 96 1.09 5.25 16.12
C HIS A 96 1.02 4.18 17.22
N ASN A 97 1.07 2.89 16.85
CA ASN A 97 0.88 1.78 17.78
C ASN A 97 2.19 1.21 18.35
N GLN A 98 3.34 1.61 17.80
CA GLN A 98 4.67 1.26 18.31
C GLN A 98 4.86 -0.25 18.59
N PRO A 99 4.56 -1.14 17.62
CA PRO A 99 4.64 -2.58 17.82
C PRO A 99 6.06 -3.04 18.20
N SER A 100 6.14 -4.19 18.86
CA SER A 100 7.42 -4.89 19.05
C SER A 100 7.97 -5.37 17.69
N GLY A 101 9.29 -5.60 17.58
CA GLY A 101 9.87 -6.10 16.33
C GLY A 101 9.29 -7.45 15.88
N ARG A 102 8.99 -8.34 16.83
CA ARG A 102 8.35 -9.63 16.57
C ARG A 102 6.91 -9.47 16.08
N ASP A 103 6.14 -8.58 16.71
CA ASP A 103 4.78 -8.27 16.24
C ASP A 103 4.81 -7.65 14.86
N PHE A 104 5.70 -6.68 14.63
CA PHE A 104 5.88 -6.06 13.32
C PHE A 104 6.10 -7.12 12.24
N PHE A 105 7.12 -7.97 12.40
CA PHE A 105 7.42 -9.02 11.44
C PHE A 105 6.24 -9.99 11.25
N GLY A 106 5.63 -10.43 12.35
CA GLY A 106 4.50 -11.36 12.31
C GLY A 106 3.29 -10.81 11.55
N TRP A 107 2.94 -9.53 11.74
CA TRP A 107 1.81 -8.89 11.06
C TRP A 107 2.11 -8.59 9.58
N ILE A 108 3.34 -8.18 9.25
CA ILE A 108 3.76 -8.02 7.85
C ILE A 108 3.72 -9.36 7.12
N ALA A 109 4.28 -10.42 7.72
CA ALA A 109 4.25 -11.77 7.16
C ALA A 109 2.82 -12.27 6.96
N ARG A 110 1.92 -12.09 7.93
CA ARG A 110 0.49 -12.45 7.78
C ARG A 110 -0.17 -11.71 6.63
N SER A 111 0.07 -10.40 6.48
CA SER A 111 -0.49 -9.64 5.36
C SER A 111 0.05 -10.10 4.01
N TRP A 112 1.33 -10.51 3.96
CA TRP A 112 1.96 -11.04 2.76
C TRP A 112 1.44 -12.45 2.41
N ILE A 113 1.30 -13.32 3.40
CA ILE A 113 0.68 -14.66 3.23
C ILE A 113 -0.75 -14.51 2.72
N LEU A 114 -1.52 -13.58 3.30
CA LEU A 114 -2.89 -13.29 2.84
C LEU A 114 -2.90 -12.86 1.37
N GLN A 115 -2.01 -11.94 0.99
CA GLN A 115 -1.87 -11.46 -0.39
C GLN A 115 -1.49 -12.60 -1.35
N CYS A 116 -0.48 -13.41 -0.99
CA CYS A 116 -0.06 -14.58 -1.76
C CYS A 116 -1.19 -15.61 -1.90
N GLY A 117 -1.94 -15.87 -0.82
CA GLY A 117 -3.07 -16.79 -0.82
C GLY A 117 -4.17 -16.36 -1.80
N PHE A 118 -4.53 -15.07 -1.82
CA PHE A 118 -5.49 -14.55 -2.81
C PHE A 118 -4.97 -14.67 -4.23
N LEU A 119 -3.69 -14.36 -4.47
CA LEU A 119 -3.08 -14.48 -5.79
C LEU A 119 -3.08 -15.93 -6.26
N ILE A 120 -2.79 -16.89 -5.38
CA ILE A 120 -2.87 -18.33 -5.68
C ILE A 120 -4.29 -18.74 -6.06
N ILE A 121 -5.33 -18.28 -5.34
CA ILE A 121 -6.73 -18.60 -5.64
C ILE A 121 -7.14 -18.03 -7.01
N ILE A 122 -6.82 -16.77 -7.26
CA ILE A 122 -7.08 -16.10 -8.55
C ILE A 122 -6.34 -16.85 -9.67
N PHE A 123 -5.08 -17.18 -9.44
CA PHE A 123 -4.24 -17.88 -10.40
C PHE A 123 -4.71 -19.30 -10.69
N TRP A 124 -5.09 -20.07 -9.67
CA TRP A 124 -5.66 -21.41 -9.83
C TRP A 124 -6.89 -21.34 -10.74
N ARG A 125 -7.73 -20.33 -10.56
CA ARG A 125 -8.94 -20.17 -11.35
C ARG A 125 -8.67 -19.66 -12.77
N ILE A 126 -7.68 -18.80 -12.98
CA ILE A 126 -7.29 -18.30 -14.32
C ILE A 126 -6.50 -19.35 -15.10
N GLY A 127 -5.50 -19.99 -14.48
CA GLY A 127 -4.52 -20.85 -15.13
C GLY A 127 -4.97 -22.29 -15.35
N PHE A 128 -5.93 -22.82 -14.57
CA PHE A 128 -6.37 -24.22 -14.69
C PHE A 128 -7.83 -24.41 -15.14
N MET A 129 -8.72 -23.42 -14.98
CA MET A 129 -10.18 -23.61 -15.21
C MET A 129 -10.73 -23.08 -16.56
N ARG A 130 -9.87 -22.63 -17.49
CA ARG A 130 -10.20 -22.05 -18.82
C ARG A 130 -11.00 -20.73 -18.79
N ASP A 131 -10.56 -19.79 -19.64
CA ASP A 131 -11.17 -18.55 -20.11
C ASP A 131 -12.03 -17.75 -19.11
N LEU A 132 -11.38 -17.02 -18.21
CA LEU A 132 -12.03 -15.86 -17.58
C LEU A 132 -12.03 -14.71 -18.60
N PRO A 133 -13.19 -14.15 -18.98
CA PRO A 133 -13.24 -12.93 -19.77
C PRO A 133 -12.48 -11.82 -19.04
N THR A 134 -11.68 -11.04 -19.76
CA THR A 134 -10.89 -9.91 -19.22
C THR A 134 -11.74 -9.01 -18.32
N ASP A 135 -13.00 -8.74 -18.70
CA ASP A 135 -13.94 -7.93 -17.91
C ASP A 135 -14.26 -8.53 -16.54
N THR A 136 -14.40 -9.85 -16.46
CA THR A 136 -14.68 -10.56 -15.20
C THR A 136 -13.48 -10.46 -14.27
N LEU A 137 -12.27 -10.56 -14.82
CA LEU A 137 -11.05 -10.40 -14.06
C LEU A 137 -10.85 -8.96 -13.56
N LEU A 138 -11.09 -7.97 -14.42
CA LEU A 138 -11.03 -6.55 -14.03
C LEU A 138 -12.03 -6.24 -12.90
N ARG A 139 -13.22 -6.87 -12.90
CA ARG A 139 -14.17 -6.79 -11.78
C ARG A 139 -13.62 -7.41 -10.50
N PHE A 140 -12.95 -8.56 -10.56
CA PHE A 140 -12.28 -9.15 -9.39
C PHE A 140 -11.19 -8.24 -8.84
N VAL A 141 -10.32 -7.71 -9.72
CA VAL A 141 -9.28 -6.74 -9.34
C VAL A 141 -9.90 -5.52 -8.68
N SER A 142 -10.93 -4.95 -9.28
CA SER A 142 -11.65 -3.80 -8.74
C SER A 142 -12.24 -4.10 -7.36
N PHE A 143 -12.84 -5.28 -7.16
CA PHE A 143 -13.43 -5.68 -5.89
C PHE A 143 -12.39 -5.74 -4.75
N PHE A 144 -11.26 -6.43 -4.97
CA PHE A 144 -10.21 -6.49 -3.95
C PHE A 144 -9.60 -5.11 -3.69
N ASN A 145 -9.48 -4.30 -4.73
CA ASN A 145 -8.99 -2.95 -4.59
C ASN A 145 -9.94 -2.06 -3.77
N TYR A 146 -11.27 -2.22 -3.89
CA TYR A 146 -12.25 -1.59 -3.00
C TYR A 146 -12.05 -1.97 -1.54
N ILE A 147 -11.75 -3.23 -1.25
CA ILE A 147 -11.41 -3.66 0.12
C ILE A 147 -10.15 -2.93 0.61
N CYS A 148 -9.12 -2.82 -0.23
CA CYS A 148 -7.90 -2.08 0.08
C CYS A 148 -8.19 -0.59 0.34
N TYR A 149 -8.99 0.07 -0.50
CA TYR A 149 -9.39 1.46 -0.32
C TYR A 149 -10.16 1.67 0.97
N PHE A 150 -11.15 0.82 1.23
CA PHE A 150 -11.95 0.91 2.43
C PHE A 150 -11.09 0.74 3.68
N ALA A 151 -10.18 -0.23 3.68
CA ALA A 151 -9.23 -0.43 4.77
C ALA A 151 -8.30 0.78 4.97
N THR A 152 -7.82 1.38 3.87
CA THR A 152 -6.96 2.57 3.91
C THR A 152 -7.73 3.79 4.41
N LEU A 153 -9.00 3.95 4.01
CA LEU A 153 -9.91 4.98 4.49
C LEU A 153 -10.14 4.84 6.00
N MET A 154 -10.45 3.62 6.45
CA MET A 154 -10.63 3.32 7.87
C MET A 154 -9.35 3.63 8.67
N LEU A 155 -8.18 3.31 8.13
CA LEU A 155 -6.90 3.62 8.75
C LEU A 155 -6.68 5.15 8.85
N GLY A 156 -6.95 5.90 7.77
CA GLY A 156 -6.87 7.37 7.75
C GLY A 156 -7.84 8.03 8.73
N LEU A 157 -9.12 7.65 8.73
CA LEU A 157 -10.14 8.18 9.64
C LEU A 157 -9.83 7.86 11.10
N THR A 158 -9.35 6.65 11.38
CA THR A 158 -8.96 6.24 12.74
C THR A 158 -7.80 7.09 13.24
N LEU A 159 -6.79 7.35 12.41
CA LEU A 159 -5.66 8.21 12.75
C LEU A 159 -6.05 9.66 13.03
N VAL A 160 -6.92 10.25 12.20
CA VAL A 160 -7.42 11.62 12.43
C VAL A 160 -8.24 11.69 13.72
N ARG A 161 -9.10 10.70 13.94
CA ARG A 161 -9.89 10.58 15.17
C ARG A 161 -9.00 10.44 16.41
N ASP A 162 -7.99 9.58 16.36
CA ASP A 162 -7.08 9.35 17.48
C ASP A 162 -6.19 10.57 17.73
N ALA A 163 -5.72 11.26 16.68
CA ALA A 163 -4.98 12.52 16.83
C ALA A 163 -5.80 13.59 17.58
N TRP A 164 -7.07 13.75 17.21
CA TRP A 164 -7.97 14.69 17.88
C TRP A 164 -8.25 14.29 19.33
N ARG A 165 -8.41 12.99 19.59
CA ARG A 165 -8.63 12.45 20.94
C ARG A 165 -7.40 12.63 21.83
N LEU A 166 -6.21 12.35 21.32
CA LEU A 166 -4.95 12.47 22.06
C LEU A 166 -4.67 13.91 22.50
N VAL A 167 -5.11 14.90 21.72
CA VAL A 167 -4.98 16.32 22.08
C VAL A 167 -5.94 16.71 23.21
N LYS A 168 -7.11 16.06 23.30
CA LYS A 168 -8.09 16.28 24.37
C LYS A 168 -7.81 15.46 25.63
N THR A 169 -7.32 14.24 25.46
CA THR A 169 -7.11 13.26 26.54
C THR A 169 -5.86 12.43 26.26
N PRO A 170 -4.69 12.81 26.80
CA PRO A 170 -3.41 12.19 26.47
C PRO A 170 -3.25 10.73 26.94
N GLU A 171 -3.99 10.31 27.96
CA GLU A 171 -3.84 8.98 28.60
C GLU A 171 -4.74 7.88 28.00
N MET A 172 -5.46 8.17 26.91
CA MET A 172 -6.47 7.26 26.37
C MET A 172 -5.84 6.08 25.59
N SER A 173 -6.50 4.92 25.63
CA SER A 173 -6.12 3.76 24.82
C SER A 173 -6.26 4.04 23.33
N LEU A 174 -5.21 3.70 22.58
CA LEU A 174 -5.14 3.94 21.14
C LEU A 174 -5.96 2.91 20.37
N SER A 175 -6.53 3.34 19.24
CA SER A 175 -7.18 2.41 18.33
C SER A 175 -6.15 1.46 17.71
N ASN A 176 -6.54 0.20 17.56
CA ASN A 176 -5.66 -0.83 17.02
C ASN A 176 -5.70 -0.84 15.49
N LEU A 177 -4.64 -0.34 14.84
CA LEU A 177 -4.57 -0.28 13.37
C LEU A 177 -4.20 -1.61 12.70
N ARG A 178 -3.93 -2.69 13.46
CA ARG A 178 -3.47 -3.98 12.92
C ARG A 178 -4.42 -4.57 11.88
N LEU A 179 -5.73 -4.51 12.12
CA LEU A 179 -6.72 -5.09 11.22
C LEU A 179 -6.83 -4.27 9.92
N PRO A 180 -7.10 -2.94 9.95
CA PRO A 180 -7.05 -2.12 8.74
C PRO A 180 -5.71 -2.24 7.99
N LEU A 181 -4.59 -2.39 8.70
CA LEU A 181 -3.28 -2.61 8.09
C LEU A 181 -3.23 -3.93 7.30
N ILE A 182 -3.65 -5.06 7.88
CA ILE A 182 -3.66 -6.34 7.14
C ILE A 182 -4.49 -6.21 5.88
N PHE A 183 -5.67 -5.61 5.95
CA PHE A 183 -6.54 -5.48 4.79
C PHE A 183 -5.93 -4.55 3.73
N ALA A 184 -5.39 -3.39 4.12
CA ALA A 184 -4.73 -2.46 3.21
C ALA A 184 -3.49 -3.09 2.54
N LEU A 185 -2.74 -3.92 3.27
CA LEU A 185 -1.55 -4.59 2.73
C LEU A 185 -1.88 -5.85 1.93
N GLY A 186 -2.87 -6.62 2.37
CA GLY A 186 -3.22 -7.94 1.83
C GLY A 186 -4.05 -7.87 0.56
N PHE A 187 -4.87 -6.83 0.42
CA PHE A 187 -5.74 -6.64 -0.75
C PHE A 187 -5.21 -5.64 -1.77
N TYR A 188 -4.01 -5.10 -1.55
CA TYR A 188 -3.30 -4.35 -2.57
C TYR A 188 -2.71 -5.32 -3.61
N LEU A 189 -3.57 -5.75 -4.52
CA LEU A 189 -3.33 -6.70 -5.60
C LEU A 189 -3.30 -6.12 -7.04
N PRO A 190 -3.52 -4.81 -7.34
CA PRO A 190 -3.77 -4.40 -8.72
C PRO A 190 -2.62 -4.69 -9.70
N SER A 191 -1.36 -4.42 -9.31
CA SER A 191 -0.20 -4.64 -10.18
C SER A 191 0.10 -6.11 -10.40
N GLN A 192 -0.02 -6.89 -9.32
CA GLN A 192 0.26 -8.31 -9.27
C GLN A 192 -0.71 -9.10 -10.14
N VAL A 193 -2.00 -8.77 -10.08
CA VAL A 193 -3.02 -9.45 -10.88
C VAL A 193 -2.89 -9.10 -12.36
N VAL A 194 -2.55 -7.85 -12.71
CA VAL A 194 -2.26 -7.48 -14.11
C VAL A 194 -1.05 -8.26 -14.64
N TRP A 195 0.03 -8.41 -13.87
CA TRP A 195 1.19 -9.18 -14.30
C TRP A 195 0.89 -10.67 -14.43
N LEU A 196 0.08 -11.23 -13.52
CA LEU A 196 -0.39 -12.61 -13.65
C LEU A 196 -1.25 -12.81 -14.89
N LEU A 197 -2.11 -11.84 -15.23
CA LEU A 197 -2.92 -11.86 -16.45
C LEU A 197 -2.05 -11.79 -17.70
N LEU A 198 -1.07 -10.89 -17.75
CA LEU A 198 -0.17 -10.76 -18.89
C LEU A 198 0.67 -12.03 -19.10
N ASN A 199 1.14 -12.66 -18.02
CA ASN A 199 1.78 -13.97 -18.10
C ASN A 199 0.84 -15.04 -18.65
N ALA A 200 -0.41 -15.12 -18.16
CA ALA A 200 -1.37 -16.12 -18.63
C ALA A 200 -1.76 -15.94 -20.11
N ILE A 201 -1.74 -14.72 -20.64
CA ILE A 201 -2.02 -14.42 -22.05
C ILE A 201 -0.83 -14.76 -22.96
N HIS A 202 0.40 -14.55 -22.50
CA HIS A 202 1.60 -14.72 -23.33
C HIS A 202 2.25 -16.11 -23.20
N ASP A 203 2.14 -16.76 -22.05
CA ASP A 203 2.73 -18.07 -21.78
C ASP A 203 1.63 -19.12 -21.52
N TYR A 204 1.58 -20.15 -22.37
CA TYR A 204 0.66 -21.30 -22.23
C TYR A 204 0.92 -22.14 -20.96
N HIS A 205 1.97 -21.85 -20.18
CA HIS A 205 2.36 -22.62 -19.01
C HIS A 205 2.10 -21.84 -17.71
N ALA A 206 0.96 -22.10 -17.09
CA ALA A 206 0.59 -21.52 -15.81
C ALA A 206 1.68 -21.68 -14.72
N LEU A 207 2.35 -22.84 -14.66
CA LEU A 207 3.42 -23.07 -13.70
C LEU A 207 4.60 -22.08 -13.86
N LEU A 208 4.92 -21.69 -15.09
CA LEU A 208 6.01 -20.76 -15.40
C LEU A 208 5.68 -19.34 -14.93
N GLY A 209 4.44 -18.89 -15.19
CA GLY A 209 3.95 -17.60 -14.72
C GLY A 209 4.05 -17.44 -13.20
N TRP A 210 3.81 -18.52 -12.44
CA TRP A 210 4.05 -18.52 -11.00
C TRP A 210 5.53 -18.38 -10.67
N LEU A 211 6.38 -19.23 -11.26
CA LEU A 211 7.81 -19.28 -10.94
C LEU A 211 8.52 -17.93 -11.14
N LEU A 212 8.11 -17.17 -12.16
CA LEU A 212 8.59 -15.81 -12.42
C LEU A 212 7.98 -14.76 -11.47
N PHE A 213 6.78 -15.00 -10.97
CA PHE A 213 6.08 -14.13 -10.04
C PHE A 213 6.55 -14.31 -8.57
N ALA A 214 7.07 -15.47 -8.22
CA ALA A 214 7.70 -15.77 -6.92
C ALA A 214 8.70 -14.71 -6.43
N PRO A 215 9.79 -14.43 -7.19
CA PRO A 215 10.80 -13.46 -6.79
C PRO A 215 10.22 -12.05 -6.61
N VAL A 216 9.24 -11.66 -7.43
CA VAL A 216 8.56 -10.37 -7.31
C VAL A 216 7.89 -10.23 -5.94
N MET A 217 7.15 -11.26 -5.51
CA MET A 217 6.46 -11.26 -4.21
C MET A 217 7.44 -11.20 -3.03
N ILE A 218 8.60 -11.84 -3.17
CA ILE A 218 9.68 -11.72 -2.18
C ILE A 218 10.24 -10.29 -2.16
N GLY A 219 10.45 -9.67 -3.33
CA GLY A 219 10.84 -8.27 -3.44
C GLY A 219 9.85 -7.33 -2.74
N ILE A 220 8.55 -7.54 -2.92
CA ILE A 220 7.49 -6.77 -2.25
C ILE A 220 7.57 -6.94 -0.73
N LEU A 221 7.78 -8.16 -0.23
CA LEU A 221 7.98 -8.42 1.21
C LEU A 221 9.18 -7.65 1.75
N LEU A 222 10.32 -7.72 1.06
CA LEU A 222 11.53 -6.99 1.43
C LEU A 222 11.30 -5.47 1.46
N ALA A 223 10.53 -4.92 0.52
CA ALA A 223 10.18 -3.50 0.52
C ALA A 223 9.33 -3.10 1.73
N ARG A 224 8.37 -3.95 2.14
CA ARG A 224 7.56 -3.73 3.35
C ARG A 224 8.41 -3.78 4.61
N LEU A 225 9.33 -4.75 4.70
CA LEU A 225 10.27 -4.88 5.81
C LEU A 225 11.23 -3.70 5.89
N ALA A 226 11.80 -3.28 4.75
CA ALA A 226 12.67 -2.10 4.67
C ALA A 226 11.94 -0.84 5.13
N THR A 227 10.67 -0.67 4.75
CA THR A 227 9.86 0.46 5.18
C THR A 227 9.63 0.47 6.70
N GLY A 228 9.32 -0.69 7.29
CA GLY A 228 9.23 -0.79 8.75
C GLY A 228 10.58 -0.58 9.44
N GLY A 229 11.68 -1.03 8.85
CA GLY A 229 13.03 -0.76 9.32
C GLY A 229 13.32 0.73 9.38
N ILE A 230 13.00 1.48 8.31
CA ILE A 230 13.13 2.93 8.26
C ILE A 230 12.24 3.58 9.33
N ALA A 231 10.98 3.17 9.47
CA ALA A 231 10.09 3.69 10.50
C ALA A 231 10.62 3.42 11.92
N CYS A 232 11.27 2.27 12.14
CA CYS A 232 11.93 1.92 13.39
C CYS A 232 13.14 2.83 13.65
N MET A 233 13.96 3.10 12.64
CA MET A 233 15.08 4.05 12.75
C MET A 233 14.59 5.46 13.09
N ILE A 234 13.53 5.93 12.44
CA ILE A 234 12.91 7.23 12.76
C ILE A 234 12.45 7.24 14.22
N ARG A 235 11.77 6.19 14.68
CA ARG A 235 11.35 6.06 16.09
C ARG A 235 12.55 6.11 17.04
N HIS A 236 13.64 5.43 16.69
CA HIS A 236 14.86 5.41 17.50
C HIS A 236 15.49 6.80 17.59
N TRP A 237 15.56 7.54 16.48
CA TRP A 237 16.10 8.91 16.46
C TRP A 237 15.24 9.93 17.20
N VAL A 238 13.91 9.78 17.13
CA VAL A 238 12.98 10.65 17.86
C VAL A 238 12.97 10.35 19.37
N GLY A 239 13.33 9.12 19.75
CA GLY A 239 13.29 8.64 21.14
C GLY A 239 11.86 8.39 21.64
N GLU A 240 11.72 7.67 22.75
CA GLU A 240 10.40 7.30 23.27
C GLU A 240 9.58 8.51 23.73
N ALA A 241 10.21 9.44 24.46
CA ALA A 241 9.60 10.68 24.92
C ALA A 241 9.17 11.57 23.75
N GLY A 242 9.99 11.65 22.71
CA GLY A 242 9.65 12.37 21.48
C GLY A 242 8.48 11.70 20.74
N CYS A 243 8.48 10.37 20.65
CA CYS A 243 7.42 9.63 19.97
C CYS A 243 6.07 9.77 20.66
N GLN A 244 6.05 9.84 22.00
CA GLN A 244 4.82 10.12 22.75
C GLN A 244 4.35 11.56 22.53
N LYS A 245 5.26 12.54 22.62
CA LYS A 245 4.95 13.95 22.42
C LYS A 245 4.40 14.24 21.03
N TRP A 246 5.00 13.66 19.98
CA TRP A 246 4.64 13.88 18.59
C TRP A 246 3.59 12.89 18.06
N ARG A 247 3.08 11.97 18.90
CA ARG A 247 2.17 10.89 18.46
C ARG A 247 0.93 11.42 17.75
N ALA A 248 0.27 12.42 18.34
CA ALA A 248 -0.92 13.05 17.76
C ALA A 248 -0.60 13.74 16.41
N HIS A 249 0.58 14.36 16.31
CA HIS A 249 1.05 15.01 15.09
C HIS A 249 1.34 14.00 13.98
N PHE A 250 2.03 12.90 14.29
CA PHE A 250 2.28 11.82 13.34
C PHE A 250 0.98 11.16 12.90
N ALA A 251 0.04 10.94 13.82
CA ALA A 251 -1.26 10.37 13.50
C ALA A 251 -2.03 11.29 12.54
N LEU A 252 -2.12 12.59 12.84
CA LEU A 252 -2.83 13.53 11.98
C LEU A 252 -2.17 13.70 10.62
N PHE A 253 -0.85 13.82 10.57
CA PHE A 253 -0.09 13.91 9.33
C PHE A 253 -0.36 12.70 8.42
N ASN A 254 -0.15 11.48 8.95
CA ASN A 254 -0.35 10.26 8.16
C ASN A 254 -1.84 10.07 7.80
N GLY A 255 -2.74 10.40 8.72
CA GLY A 255 -4.19 10.33 8.48
C GLY A 255 -4.63 11.23 7.34
N VAL A 256 -4.19 12.49 7.32
CA VAL A 256 -4.51 13.44 6.25
C VAL A 256 -3.90 13.00 4.91
N VAL A 257 -2.63 12.57 4.87
CA VAL A 257 -2.01 12.05 3.64
C VAL A 257 -2.82 10.90 3.05
N LEU A 258 -3.21 9.93 3.88
CA LEU A 258 -4.02 8.79 3.46
C LEU A 258 -5.40 9.21 2.95
N LEU A 259 -6.07 10.13 3.64
CA LEU A 259 -7.36 10.65 3.21
C LEU A 259 -7.24 11.38 1.88
N CYS A 260 -6.20 12.18 1.65
CA CYS A 260 -5.98 12.83 0.35
C CYS A 260 -5.90 11.81 -0.80
N ILE A 261 -5.08 10.76 -0.63
CA ILE A 261 -4.89 9.73 -1.67
C ILE A 261 -6.20 8.98 -1.95
N VAL A 262 -6.93 8.62 -0.89
CA VAL A 262 -8.20 7.91 -1.00
C VAL A 262 -9.29 8.81 -1.62
N THR A 263 -9.40 10.07 -1.18
CA THR A 263 -10.37 11.03 -1.73
C THR A 263 -10.10 11.31 -3.21
N ASN A 264 -8.84 11.47 -3.63
CA ASN A 264 -8.50 11.61 -5.05
C ASN A 264 -9.00 10.41 -5.87
N THR A 265 -8.90 9.21 -5.31
CA THR A 265 -9.46 8.02 -5.96
C THR A 265 -10.98 8.13 -6.09
N PHE A 266 -11.72 8.41 -5.01
CA PHE A 266 -13.18 8.56 -5.07
C PHE A 266 -13.65 9.62 -6.06
N VAL A 267 -12.97 10.77 -6.11
CA VAL A 267 -13.28 11.85 -7.05
C VAL A 267 -13.11 11.38 -8.50
N ARG A 268 -12.01 10.68 -8.80
CA ARG A 268 -11.78 10.12 -10.15
C ARG A 268 -12.85 9.11 -10.55
N ILE A 269 -13.26 8.25 -9.63
CA ILE A 269 -14.35 7.27 -9.85
C ILE A 269 -15.67 8.00 -10.14
N GLY A 270 -16.00 9.00 -9.34
CA GLY A 270 -17.22 9.78 -9.55
C GLY A 270 -17.22 10.52 -10.89
N LEU A 271 -16.08 11.10 -11.27
CA LEU A 271 -15.91 11.79 -12.55
C LEU A 271 -15.97 10.84 -13.75
N SER A 272 -15.42 9.64 -13.67
CA SER A 272 -15.51 8.66 -14.76
C SER A 272 -16.93 8.13 -14.97
N HIS A 273 -17.71 8.01 -13.89
CA HIS A 273 -19.14 7.69 -14.00
C HIS A 273 -19.98 8.84 -14.59
N LEU A 274 -19.66 10.10 -14.25
CA LEU A 274 -20.34 11.29 -14.78
C LEU A 274 -20.07 11.57 -16.27
N TRP A 275 -18.93 11.12 -16.81
CA TRP A 275 -18.58 11.33 -18.23
C TRP A 275 -19.09 10.20 -19.14
N ASN A 276 -19.47 9.05 -18.57
CA ASN A 276 -20.00 7.90 -19.30
C ASN A 276 -21.54 7.87 -19.36
N GLU A 277 -22.21 8.90 -18.84
CA GLU A 277 -23.65 9.20 -19.03
C GLU A 277 -23.82 10.34 -20.03
#